data_AF-A0A399ZN64-F1
#
_entry.id   AF-A0A399ZN64-F1
#
_cell.length_a   1.000
_cell.length_b   1.000
_cell.length_c   1.000
_cell.angle_alpha   90.00
_cell.angle_beta   90.00
_cell.angle_gamma   90.00
#
_symmetry.space_group_name_H-M   'P 1'
#
loop_
_entity.id
_entity.type
_entity.pdbx_description
1 polymer ?
#
loop_
_entity_poly.entity_id
_entity_poly.type
_entity_poly.pdbx_seq_one_letter_code
_entity_poly.pdbx_strand_id
1 'polypeptide(L)' 'MSATVQHPLPAIKYEVEVREQGRVELQVPFAAGARIVVFVIQEAPAEEAFDDLLAAAESSLAFWDNPLDDEDWNAA' A
#
# COMPACT_ATOMS: atom_id res chain seq x y z
N MET A 1 4.16 -28.36 -18.90
CA MET A 1 3.92 -27.13 -18.13
C MET A 1 5.00 -26.13 -18.55
N SER A 2 4.74 -25.29 -19.56
CA SER A 2 5.72 -24.30 -20.02
C SER A 2 5.66 -23.08 -19.10
N ALA A 3 6.76 -22.81 -18.38
CA ALA A 3 6.90 -21.59 -17.60
C ALA A 3 7.12 -20.40 -18.54
N THR A 4 6.20 -19.46 -18.54
CA THR A 4 6.34 -18.19 -19.26
C THR A 4 7.38 -17.35 -18.53
N VAL A 5 8.55 -17.16 -19.13
CA VAL A 5 9.56 -16.22 -18.61
C VAL A 5 9.01 -14.81 -18.80
N GLN A 6 8.52 -14.21 -17.72
CA GLN A 6 8.14 -12.80 -17.70
C GLN A 6 9.43 -11.97 -17.73
N HIS A 7 9.70 -11.34 -18.87
CA HIS A 7 10.71 -10.29 -18.91
C HIS A 7 10.18 -9.10 -18.09
N PRO A 8 10.96 -8.53 -17.16
CA PRO A 8 10.54 -7.34 -16.44
C PRO A 8 10.34 -6.21 -17.44
N LEU A 9 9.08 -5.84 -17.67
CA LEU A 9 8.76 -4.66 -18.45
C LEU A 9 9.07 -3.45 -17.57
N PRO A 10 9.93 -2.51 -18.01
CA PRO A 10 10.17 -1.29 -17.26
C PRO A 10 8.85 -0.53 -17.12
N ALA A 11 8.35 -0.42 -15.88
CA ALA A 11 7.16 0.35 -15.57
C ALA A 11 7.55 1.80 -15.34
N ILE A 12 6.86 2.71 -16.03
CA ILE A 12 7.02 4.16 -15.80
C ILE A 12 5.91 4.58 -14.84
N LYS A 13 6.27 4.97 -13.63
CA LYS A 13 5.34 5.53 -12.64
C LYS A 13 5.28 7.04 -12.82
N TYR A 14 4.07 7.59 -12.86
CA TYR A 14 3.81 9.02 -12.75
C TYR A 14 3.03 9.25 -11.46
N GLU A 15 3.46 10.21 -10.66
CA GLU A 15 2.70 10.74 -9.52
C GLU A 15 2.11 12.06 -9.97
N VAL A 16 0.78 12.11 -10.09
CA VAL A 16 0.06 13.24 -10.64
C VAL A 16 -1.23 13.47 -9.90
N GLU A 17 -1.50 14.73 -9.58
CA GLU A 17 -2.77 15.15 -9.02
C GLU A 17 -3.82 15.28 -10.12
N VAL A 18 -5.05 14.90 -9.77
CA VAL A 18 -6.20 15.03 -10.66
C VAL A 18 -6.58 16.51 -10.75
N ARG A 19 -6.55 17.08 -11.95
CA ARG A 19 -6.92 18.49 -12.19
C ARG A 19 -8.43 18.67 -12.25
N GLU A 20 -8.87 19.90 -12.53
CA GLU A 20 -10.28 20.23 -12.73
C GLU A 20 -10.98 19.22 -13.64
N GLN A 21 -12.23 18.90 -13.27
CA GLN A 21 -13.09 17.97 -14.02
C GLN A 21 -12.56 16.53 -14.09
N GLY A 22 -11.67 16.12 -13.18
CA GLY A 22 -11.22 14.73 -13.12
C GLY A 22 -10.17 14.36 -14.18
N ARG A 23 -9.49 15.35 -14.78
CA ARG A 23 -8.57 15.13 -15.90
C ARG A 23 -7.11 15.01 -15.45
N VAL A 24 -6.39 14.10 -16.09
CA VAL A 24 -4.93 13.95 -15.98
C VAL A 24 -4.32 14.07 -17.38
N GLU A 25 -3.27 14.89 -17.51
CA GLU A 25 -2.50 15.08 -18.75
C GLU A 25 -1.04 14.66 -18.51
N LEU A 26 -0.54 13.74 -19.33
CA LEU A 26 0.80 13.15 -19.18
C LEU A 26 1.55 13.21 -20.51
N GLN A 27 2.79 13.68 -20.46
CA GLN A 27 3.74 13.49 -21.56
C GLN A 27 4.44 12.15 -21.36
N VAL A 28 4.34 11.27 -22.36
CA VAL A 28 4.91 9.92 -22.31
C VAL A 28 6.10 9.80 -23.29
N PRO A 29 7.14 9.03 -22.97
CA PRO A 29 8.34 8.89 -23.80
C PRO A 29 8.14 7.87 -24.94
N PHE A 30 6.93 7.79 -25.51
CA PHE A 30 6.60 6.86 -26.59
C PHE A 30 6.35 7.62 -27.89
N ALA A 31 6.71 7.00 -29.01
CA ALA A 31 6.44 7.55 -30.32
C ALA A 31 4.94 7.63 -30.62
N ALA A 32 4.55 8.57 -31.48
CA ALA A 32 3.17 8.68 -31.95
C ALA A 32 2.70 7.37 -32.60
N GLY A 33 1.48 6.93 -32.26
CA GLY A 33 0.89 5.68 -32.76
C GLY A 33 1.25 4.41 -31.98
N ALA A 34 2.10 4.50 -30.97
CA ALA A 34 2.38 3.36 -30.09
C ALA A 34 1.14 2.97 -29.28
N ARG A 35 0.81 1.67 -29.25
CA ARG A 35 -0.25 1.13 -28.39
C ARG A 35 0.29 0.96 -26.97
N ILE A 36 -0.32 1.65 -26.02
CA ILE A 36 0.03 1.58 -24.60
C ILE A 36 -1.15 1.07 -23.76
N VAL A 37 -0.86 0.57 -22.58
CA VAL A 37 -1.84 0.22 -21.55
C VAL A 37 -1.54 1.09 -20.33
N VAL A 38 -2.58 1.73 -19.78
CA VAL A 38 -2.46 2.61 -18.62
C VAL A 38 -3.20 1.97 -17.45
N PHE A 39 -2.53 1.87 -16.31
CA PHE A 39 -3.14 1.49 -15.04
C PHE A 39 -3.29 2.76 -14.20
N VAL A 40 -4.51 3.04 -13.76
CA VAL A 40 -4.80 4.16 -12.86
C VAL A 40 -5.13 3.56 -11.50
N ILE A 41 -4.34 3.92 -10.49
CA ILE A 41 -4.50 3.47 -9.11
C ILE A 41 -4.63 4.73 -8.26
N GLN A 42 -5.73 4.84 -7.53
CA GLN A 42 -5.89 5.90 -6.55
C GLN A 42 -4.91 5.62 -5.40
N GLU A 43 -4.14 6.63 -5.00
CA GLU A 43 -3.32 6.53 -3.80
C GLU A 43 -4.27 6.37 -2.60
N ALA A 44 -4.09 5.29 -1.84
CA ALA A 44 -4.85 5.09 -0.61
C ALA A 44 -4.42 6.18 0.39
N PRO A 45 -5.35 6.73 1.19
CA PRO A 45 -4.98 7.62 2.29
C PRO A 45 -3.93 6.92 3.16
N ALA A 46 -2.83 7.60 3.48
CA ALA A 46 -1.76 7.03 4.29
C ALA A 46 -2.25 6.54 5.66
N GLU A 47 -3.35 7.12 6.15
CA GLU A 47 -4.01 6.80 7.42
C GLU A 47 -4.65 5.40 7.38
N GLU A 48 -5.39 5.05 6.31
CA GLU A 48 -6.07 3.75 6.21
C GLU A 48 -5.13 2.54 6.13
N ALA A 49 -3.87 2.72 5.69
CA ALA A 49 -2.94 1.61 5.48
C ALA A 49 -2.29 1.09 6.77
N PHE A 50 -2.17 1.93 7.80
CA PHE A 50 -1.50 1.56 9.06
C PHE A 50 -2.45 1.44 10.25
N ASP A 51 -3.60 2.09 10.19
CA ASP A 51 -4.57 2.06 11.29
C ASP A 51 -5.06 0.63 11.57
N ASP A 52 -5.32 -0.18 10.53
CA ASP A 52 -5.74 -1.57 10.69
C ASP A 52 -4.63 -2.45 11.31
N LEU A 53 -3.36 -2.22 10.91
CA LEU A 53 -2.23 -2.96 11.45
C LEU A 53 -1.94 -2.57 12.91
N LEU A 54 -2.07 -1.27 13.22
CA LEU A 54 -1.92 -0.73 14.56
C LEU A 54 -3.04 -1.25 15.48
N ALA A 55 -4.30 -1.21 15.02
CA ALA A 55 -5.44 -1.74 15.75
C ALA A 55 -5.31 -3.25 16.02
N ALA A 56 -4.82 -4.02 15.04
CA ALA A 56 -4.56 -5.45 15.21
C ALA A 56 -3.48 -5.69 16.28
N ALA A 57 -2.38 -4.92 16.26
CA ALA A 57 -1.31 -5.03 17.26
C ALA A 57 -1.82 -4.71 18.67
N GLU A 58 -2.58 -3.62 18.84
CA GLU A 58 -3.14 -3.21 20.13
C GLU A 58 -4.16 -4.22 20.68
N SER A 59 -4.94 -4.86 19.81
CA SER A 59 -5.94 -5.86 20.23
C SER A 59 -5.34 -7.11 20.89
N SER A 60 -4.04 -7.38 20.66
CA SER A 60 -3.33 -8.51 21.25
C SER A 60 -2.69 -8.20 22.61
N LEU A 61 -2.70 -6.94 23.05
CA LEU A 61 -2.10 -6.55 24.33
C LEU A 61 -2.84 -7.12 25.54
N ALA A 62 -4.13 -7.42 25.40
CA ALA A 62 -4.92 -8.07 26.45
C ALA A 62 -4.41 -9.48 26.83
N PHE A 63 -3.61 -10.12 25.98
CA PHE A 63 -2.92 -11.36 26.32
C PHE A 63 -1.84 -11.17 27.40
N TRP A 64 -1.23 -9.98 27.45
CA TRP A 64 -0.20 -9.61 28.43
C TRP A 64 -0.78 -8.93 29.68
N ASP A 65 -2.04 -8.51 29.64
CA ASP A 65 -2.76 -7.90 30.77
C ASP A 65 -3.38 -9.01 31.64
N ASN A 66 -2.53 -9.65 32.44
CA ASN A 66 -2.91 -10.74 33.33
C ASN A 66 -2.77 -10.28 34.79
N PRO A 67 -3.89 -10.08 35.52
CA PRO A 67 -3.87 -9.64 36.91
C PRO A 67 -3.10 -10.56 37.86
N LEU A 68 -2.93 -11.85 37.50
CA LEU A 68 -2.13 -12.80 38.26
C LEU A 68 -0.63 -12.55 38.08
N ASP A 69 -0.21 -12.12 36.89
CA ASP A 69 1.18 -11.77 36.63
C ASP A 69 1.54 -10.44 37.31
N ASP A 70 0.57 -9.53 37.45
CA ASP A 70 0.76 -8.27 38.15
C ASP A 70 0.96 -8.43 39.68
N GLU A 71 0.35 -9.43 40.32
CA GLU A 71 0.55 -9.71 41.76
C GLU A 71 1.91 -10.37 42.04
N ASP A 72 2.36 -11.28 41.16
CA ASP A 72 3.59 -12.04 41.38
C ASP A 72 4.85 -11.34 40.83
N TRP A 73 4.74 -10.54 39.76
CA TRP A 73 5.91 -9.95 39.08
C TRP A 73 6.24 -8.52 39.52
N ASN A 74 5.25 -7.72 39.94
CA ASN A 74 5.47 -6.33 40.38
C ASN A 74 6.02 -6.19 41.81
N ALA A 75 6.23 -7.31 42.52
CA ALA A 75 6.77 -7.36 43.88
C ALA A 75 8.27 -7.75 43.94
N ALA A 76 8.99 -7.74 42.81
CA ALA A 76 10.42 -8.01 42.73
C ALA A 76 11.31 -6.77 42.99
#